data_AF-A0A7C5X055-F1
#
_entry.id   AF-A0A7C5X055-F1
#
_cell.length_a   1.000
_cell.length_b   1.000
_cell.length_c   1.000
_cell.angle_alpha   90.00
_cell.angle_beta   90.00
_cell.angle_gamma   90.00
#
_symmetry.space_group_name_H-M   'P 1'
#
loop_
_entity.id
_entity.type
_entity.pdbx_description
1 polymer ?
#
loop_
_entity_poly.entity_id
_entity_poly.type
_entity_poly.pdbx_seq_one_letter_code
_entity_poly.pdbx_strand_id
1 'polypeptide(L)'
;MSYSRMFGSVFEVFIRNIGRLIIPMLALLIAEIVLGAIVSIVVLASAPLMFHSVFALGTVAATVTLVASLIIAFVFAGVVVALVEISMSIWEGRFRSSLATLAEAYRKPYYPHVVLASIIVALIIWLMGSAHTLLGFLAAGILYPILVIAVAYIMEGASLVNATNKAVNKLLNILKVDAVASAIIFILGLVSKVAILDLFTLPLLTLYLTYILRK
;
A
#
# COMPACT_ATOMS: atom_id res chain seq x y z
N MET A 1 18.32 18.78 10.30
CA MET A 1 18.59 17.34 10.59
C MET A 1 18.35 16.59 9.29
N SER A 2 19.33 15.85 8.75
CA SER A 2 19.14 15.10 7.49
C SER A 2 18.10 13.98 7.67
N TYR A 3 17.33 13.69 6.63
CA TYR A 3 16.25 12.69 6.66
C TYR A 3 16.80 11.29 7.00
N SER A 4 17.98 10.93 6.48
CA SER A 4 18.64 9.66 6.80
C SER A 4 18.95 9.49 8.29
N ARG A 5 19.34 10.56 9.00
CA ARG A 5 19.58 10.52 10.45
C ARG A 5 18.29 10.31 11.27
N MET A 6 17.12 10.50 10.67
CA MET A 6 15.84 10.25 11.33
C MET A 6 15.43 8.79 11.32
N PHE A 7 15.96 8.00 10.37
CA PHE A 7 15.58 6.61 10.20
C PHE A 7 15.80 5.77 11.47
N GLY A 8 16.92 5.96 12.18
CA GLY A 8 17.20 5.24 13.42
C GLY A 8 16.14 5.47 14.50
N SER A 9 15.72 6.73 14.70
CA SER A 9 14.66 7.06 15.66
C SER A 9 13.29 6.52 15.22
N VAL A 10 12.97 6.61 13.93
CA VAL A 10 11.73 6.05 13.38
C VAL A 10 11.69 4.53 13.53
N PHE A 11 12.82 3.86 13.28
CA PHE A 11 12.94 2.41 13.43
C PHE A 11 12.74 1.97 14.89
N GLU A 12 13.29 2.72 15.86
CA GLU A 12 13.06 2.47 17.28
C GLU A 12 11.56 2.61 17.65
N VAL A 13 10.89 3.67 17.15
CA VAL A 13 9.44 3.86 17.33
C VAL A 13 8.65 2.72 16.69
N PHE A 14 9.06 2.26 15.51
CA PHE A 14 8.46 1.12 14.83
C PHE A 14 8.56 -0.15 15.69
N ILE A 15 9.75 -0.52 16.16
CA ILE A 15 9.96 -1.72 16.99
C ILE A 15 9.11 -1.65 18.27
N ARG A 16 9.06 -0.50 18.93
CA ARG A 16 8.25 -0.31 20.15
C ARG A 16 6.75 -0.44 19.90
N ASN A 17 6.28 -0.18 18.67
CA ASN A 17 4.86 -0.20 18.30
C ASN A 17 4.50 -1.31 17.29
N ILE A 18 5.38 -2.29 17.09
CA ILE A 18 5.28 -3.28 16.02
C ILE A 18 3.94 -4.03 16.03
N GLY A 19 3.51 -4.49 17.21
CA GLY A 19 2.24 -5.21 17.37
C GLY A 19 1.01 -4.38 16.97
N ARG A 20 1.11 -3.05 16.97
CA ARG A 20 0.00 -2.14 16.61
C ARG A 20 -0.04 -1.85 15.11
N LEU A 21 1.14 -1.73 14.52
CA LEU A 21 1.35 -1.39 13.11
C LEU A 21 1.15 -2.60 12.18
N ILE A 22 1.33 -3.82 12.70
CA ILE A 22 1.12 -5.06 11.94
C ILE A 22 -0.37 -5.42 11.78
N ILE A 23 -1.25 -4.98 12.70
CA ILE A 23 -2.67 -5.37 12.68
C ILE A 23 -3.38 -5.03 11.35
N PRO A 24 -3.26 -3.81 10.79
CA PRO A 24 -3.81 -3.50 9.47
C PRO A 24 -3.26 -4.41 8.36
N MET A 25 -1.97 -4.75 8.42
CA MET A 25 -1.33 -5.62 7.43
C MET A 25 -1.77 -7.09 7.58
N LEU A 26 -2.05 -7.57 8.79
CA LEU A 26 -2.63 -8.90 8.99
C LEU A 26 -4.02 -8.99 8.37
N ALA A 27 -4.84 -7.93 8.47
CA ALA A 27 -6.14 -7.89 7.80
C ALA A 27 -5.99 -7.94 6.27
N LEU A 28 -4.99 -7.24 5.71
CA LEU A 28 -4.67 -7.33 4.29
C LEU A 28 -4.27 -8.74 3.89
N LEU A 29 -3.34 -9.35 4.63
CA LEU A 29 -2.86 -10.71 4.35
C LEU A 29 -4.00 -11.74 4.40
N ILE A 30 -4.87 -11.65 5.39
CA ILE A 30 -6.05 -12.53 5.48
C ILE A 30 -6.95 -12.31 4.26
N ALA A 31 -7.20 -11.07 3.86
CA ALA A 31 -8.00 -10.77 2.67
C ALA A 31 -7.35 -11.36 1.41
N GLU A 32 -6.05 -11.19 1.21
CA GLU A 32 -5.31 -11.76 0.08
C GLU A 32 -5.39 -13.30 0.04
N ILE A 33 -5.21 -13.97 1.17
CA ILE A 33 -5.30 -15.44 1.27
C ILE A 33 -6.72 -15.92 0.94
N VAL A 34 -7.74 -15.29 1.54
CA VAL A 34 -9.15 -15.66 1.34
C VAL A 34 -9.56 -15.42 -0.12
N LEU A 35 -9.21 -14.26 -0.68
CA LEU A 35 -9.50 -13.95 -2.09
C LEU A 35 -8.75 -14.87 -3.04
N GLY A 36 -7.47 -15.16 -2.79
CA GLY A 36 -6.69 -16.11 -3.58
C GLY A 36 -7.29 -17.52 -3.58
N ALA A 37 -7.80 -17.98 -2.44
CA ALA A 37 -8.51 -19.25 -2.33
C ALA A 37 -9.81 -19.24 -3.13
N ILE A 38 -10.62 -18.18 -3.03
CA ILE A 38 -11.87 -18.04 -3.82
C ILE A 38 -11.57 -18.06 -5.31
N VAL A 39 -10.59 -17.28 -5.77
CA VAL A 39 -10.15 -17.24 -7.17
C VAL A 39 -9.76 -18.64 -7.66
N SER A 40 -8.96 -19.35 -6.87
CA SER A 40 -8.51 -20.70 -7.21
C SER A 40 -9.67 -21.68 -7.32
N ILE A 41 -10.63 -21.62 -6.39
CA ILE A 41 -11.84 -22.46 -6.41
C ILE A 41 -12.69 -22.15 -7.65
N VAL A 42 -12.92 -20.87 -7.98
CA VAL A 42 -13.70 -20.47 -9.16
C VAL A 42 -13.04 -20.96 -10.45
N VAL A 43 -11.72 -20.78 -10.58
CA VAL A 43 -10.97 -21.27 -11.75
C VAL A 43 -11.05 -22.79 -11.86
N LEU A 44 -10.81 -23.53 -10.76
CA LEU A 44 -10.89 -25.00 -10.74
C LEU A 44 -12.32 -25.52 -11.00
N ALA A 45 -13.34 -24.90 -10.42
CA ALA A 45 -14.74 -25.29 -10.62
C ALA A 45 -15.23 -24.99 -12.04
N SER A 46 -14.65 -23.97 -12.69
CA SER A 46 -14.97 -23.60 -14.07
C SER A 46 -14.19 -24.41 -15.12
N ALA A 47 -13.09 -25.07 -14.73
CA ALA A 47 -12.26 -25.88 -15.62
C ALA A 47 -13.02 -27.05 -16.30
N PRO A 48 -13.87 -27.85 -15.60
CA PRO A 48 -14.71 -28.89 -16.19
C PRO A 48 -15.65 -28.39 -17.30
N LEU A 49 -16.18 -27.17 -17.16
CA LEU A 49 -17.12 -26.58 -18.12
C LEU A 49 -16.40 -26.04 -19.38
N MET A 50 -15.08 -25.84 -19.31
CA MET A 50 -14.29 -25.15 -20.34
C MET A 50 -13.28 -26.03 -21.09
N PHE A 51 -13.28 -27.36 -20.87
CA PHE A 51 -12.46 -28.32 -21.63
C PHE A 51 -12.68 -28.30 -23.16
N HIS A 52 -13.64 -27.52 -23.67
CA HIS A 52 -13.88 -27.34 -25.10
C HIS A 52 -13.06 -26.20 -25.73
N SER A 53 -12.46 -25.27 -24.97
CA SER A 53 -11.47 -24.34 -25.53
C SER A 53 -10.49 -23.77 -24.48
N VAL A 54 -9.18 -23.89 -24.75
CA VAL A 54 -8.09 -23.31 -23.95
C VAL A 54 -8.21 -21.77 -23.87
N PHE A 55 -8.80 -21.14 -24.88
CA PHE A 55 -9.08 -19.70 -24.90
C PHE A 55 -10.09 -19.27 -23.82
N ALA A 56 -11.12 -20.06 -23.54
CA ALA A 56 -12.11 -19.73 -22.51
C ALA A 56 -11.50 -19.75 -21.09
N LEU A 57 -10.64 -20.73 -20.80
CA LEU A 57 -9.89 -20.82 -19.53
C LEU A 57 -8.99 -19.60 -19.30
N GLY A 58 -8.31 -19.12 -20.34
CA GLY A 58 -7.49 -17.91 -20.26
C GLY A 58 -8.31 -16.64 -19.96
N THR A 59 -9.48 -16.49 -20.58
CA THR A 59 -10.35 -15.33 -20.35
C THR A 59 -10.94 -15.28 -18.95
N VAL A 60 -11.40 -16.42 -18.41
CA VAL A 60 -11.97 -16.48 -17.05
C VAL A 60 -10.90 -16.25 -16.00
N ALA A 61 -9.70 -16.82 -16.16
CA ALA A 61 -8.58 -16.55 -15.26
C ALA A 61 -8.23 -15.05 -15.23
N ALA A 62 -8.22 -14.38 -16.39
CA ALA A 62 -7.97 -12.94 -16.46
C ALA A 62 -9.05 -12.11 -15.77
N THR A 63 -10.34 -12.39 -16.04
CA THR A 63 -11.47 -11.68 -15.41
C THR A 63 -11.50 -11.88 -13.90
N VAL A 64 -11.32 -13.11 -13.42
CA VAL A 64 -11.31 -13.42 -11.99
C VAL A 64 -10.13 -12.75 -11.28
N THR A 65 -8.95 -12.75 -11.90
CA THR A 65 -7.76 -12.07 -11.37
C THR A 65 -7.96 -10.56 -11.28
N LEU A 66 -8.61 -9.96 -12.29
CA LEU A 66 -8.91 -8.53 -12.31
C LEU A 66 -9.92 -8.16 -11.20
N VAL A 67 -11.00 -8.93 -11.05
CA VAL A 67 -11.99 -8.72 -9.98
C VAL A 67 -11.35 -8.85 -8.60
N ALA A 68 -10.53 -9.89 -8.37
CA ALA A 68 -9.82 -10.07 -7.12
C ALA A 68 -8.85 -8.92 -6.83
N SER A 69 -8.13 -8.45 -7.86
CA SER A 69 -7.21 -7.31 -7.74
C SER A 69 -7.93 -6.02 -7.36
N LEU A 70 -9.14 -5.79 -7.89
CA LEU A 70 -9.97 -4.66 -7.50
C LEU A 70 -10.40 -4.76 -6.03
N ILE A 71 -10.88 -5.92 -5.58
CA ILE A 71 -11.27 -6.14 -4.18
C ILE A 71 -10.08 -5.93 -3.24
N ILE A 72 -8.90 -6.46 -3.58
CA ILE A 72 -7.67 -6.24 -2.81
C ILE A 72 -7.34 -4.75 -2.76
N ALA A 73 -7.49 -4.00 -3.86
CA ALA A 73 -7.25 -2.55 -3.88
C ALA A 73 -8.18 -1.78 -2.93
N PHE A 74 -9.43 -2.21 -2.75
CA PHE A 74 -10.33 -1.66 -1.73
C PHE A 74 -9.80 -1.93 -0.31
N VAL A 75 -9.47 -3.19 0.01
CA VAL A 75 -8.95 -3.54 1.34
C VAL A 75 -7.66 -2.77 1.63
N PHE A 76 -6.76 -2.72 0.66
CA PHE A 76 -5.49 -2.02 0.70
C PHE A 76 -5.65 -0.52 0.97
N ALA A 77 -6.62 0.14 0.33
CA ALA A 77 -6.92 1.55 0.60
C ALA A 77 -7.24 1.80 2.08
N GLY A 78 -8.05 0.93 2.69
CA GLY A 78 -8.38 1.04 4.12
C GLY A 78 -7.17 0.82 5.02
N VAL A 79 -6.31 -0.13 4.65
CA VAL A 79 -5.06 -0.44 5.36
C VAL A 79 -4.09 0.74 5.30
N VAL A 80 -3.90 1.37 4.14
CA VAL A 80 -3.04 2.55 4.01
C VAL A 80 -3.57 3.72 4.84
N VAL A 81 -4.88 4.01 4.79
CA VAL A 81 -5.49 5.04 5.65
C VAL A 81 -5.26 4.73 7.13
N ALA A 82 -5.51 3.50 7.56
CA ALA A 82 -5.32 3.09 8.94
C ALA A 82 -3.86 3.20 9.38
N LEU A 83 -2.90 2.82 8.52
CA LEU A 83 -1.48 2.95 8.81
C LEU A 83 -1.07 4.41 8.97
N VAL A 84 -1.51 5.30 8.08
CA VAL A 84 -1.22 6.74 8.19
C VAL A 84 -1.81 7.32 9.49
N GLU A 85 -3.06 6.99 9.81
CA GLU A 85 -3.70 7.43 11.06
C GLU A 85 -3.00 6.89 12.31
N ILE A 86 -2.63 5.61 12.31
CA ILE A 86 -1.87 5.00 13.43
C ILE A 86 -0.50 5.68 13.55
N SER A 87 0.22 5.90 12.45
CA SER A 87 1.50 6.62 12.44
C SER A 87 1.37 8.04 13.01
N MET A 88 0.33 8.79 12.64
CA MET A 88 0.04 10.10 13.22
C MET A 88 -0.30 10.00 14.71
N SER A 89 -1.11 9.02 15.12
CA SER A 89 -1.51 8.83 16.52
C SER A 89 -0.35 8.47 17.45
N ILE A 90 0.61 7.68 16.96
CA ILE A 90 1.85 7.33 17.69
C ILE A 90 2.66 8.60 17.93
N TRP A 91 2.73 9.49 16.95
CA TRP A 91 3.45 10.75 17.08
C TRP A 91 2.77 11.73 18.04
N GLU A 92 1.43 11.80 18.02
CA GLU A 92 0.65 12.68 18.90
C GLU A 92 0.50 12.13 20.33
N GLY A 93 0.95 10.90 20.58
CA GLY A 93 0.82 10.23 21.88
C GLY A 93 -0.62 9.85 22.22
N ARG A 94 -1.57 9.96 21.29
CA ARG A 94 -3.01 9.71 21.49
C ARG A 94 -3.41 8.43 20.78
N PHE A 95 -3.18 7.30 21.44
CA PHE A 95 -3.41 6.00 20.83
C PHE A 95 -4.89 5.59 20.84
N ARG A 96 -5.39 5.16 19.68
CA ARG A 96 -6.65 4.43 19.51
C ARG A 96 -6.36 2.98 19.12
N SER A 97 -7.26 2.07 19.45
CA SER A 97 -7.17 0.65 19.05
C SER A 97 -6.96 0.51 17.54
N SER A 98 -5.92 -0.22 17.11
CA SER A 98 -5.60 -0.41 15.69
C SER A 98 -6.77 -1.02 14.88
N LEU A 99 -7.53 -1.93 15.50
CA LEU A 99 -8.74 -2.53 14.91
C LEU A 99 -9.86 -1.49 14.73
N ALA A 100 -10.05 -0.62 15.73
CA ALA A 100 -11.03 0.45 15.64
C ALA A 100 -10.65 1.48 14.57
N THR A 101 -9.36 1.86 14.51
CA THR A 101 -8.84 2.76 13.48
C THR A 101 -9.00 2.16 12.08
N LEU A 102 -8.74 0.86 11.91
CA LEU A 102 -8.98 0.17 10.64
C LEU A 102 -10.47 0.16 10.26
N ALA A 103 -11.36 -0.14 11.21
CA ALA A 103 -12.79 -0.12 10.95
C ALA A 103 -13.32 1.29 10.61
N GLU A 104 -12.75 2.33 11.24
CA GLU A 104 -13.10 3.73 10.98
C GLU A 104 -12.55 4.22 9.63
N ALA A 105 -11.39 3.72 9.19
CA ALA A 105 -10.75 4.09 7.92
C ALA A 105 -11.68 3.90 6.72
N TYR A 106 -12.45 2.81 6.68
CA TYR A 106 -13.41 2.51 5.61
C TYR A 106 -14.61 3.48 5.57
N ARG A 107 -14.85 4.23 6.64
CA ARG A 107 -15.99 5.16 6.78
C ARG A 107 -15.60 6.61 6.59
N LYS A 108 -14.32 6.90 6.33
CA LYS A 108 -13.84 8.27 6.16
C LYS A 108 -14.37 8.88 4.87
N PRO A 109 -14.72 10.18 4.84
CA PRO A 109 -15.27 10.84 3.66
C PRO A 109 -14.28 10.86 2.47
N TYR A 110 -12.98 10.83 2.76
CA TYR A 110 -11.92 10.78 1.74
C TYR A 110 -11.58 9.35 1.27
N TYR A 111 -12.15 8.31 1.89
CA TYR A 111 -11.88 6.92 1.54
C TYR A 111 -12.08 6.60 0.04
N PRO A 112 -13.14 7.08 -0.66
CA PRO A 112 -13.30 6.84 -2.10
C PRO A 112 -12.15 7.38 -2.95
N HIS A 113 -11.54 8.51 -2.55
CA HIS A 113 -10.39 9.08 -3.26
C HIS A 113 -9.15 8.21 -3.10
N VAL A 114 -8.97 7.62 -1.90
CA VAL A 114 -7.85 6.71 -1.63
C VAL A 114 -8.03 5.39 -2.35
N VAL A 115 -9.25 4.86 -2.41
CA VAL A 115 -9.58 3.68 -3.23
C VAL A 115 -9.23 3.93 -4.69
N LEU A 116 -9.62 5.08 -5.25
CA LEU A 116 -9.32 5.42 -6.63
C LEU A 116 -7.80 5.49 -6.87
N ALA A 117 -7.06 6.10 -5.93
CA ALA A 117 -5.59 6.13 -5.99
C ALA A 117 -4.98 4.72 -5.96
N SER A 118 -5.46 3.84 -5.07
CA SER A 118 -5.01 2.45 -4.96
C SER A 118 -5.30 1.64 -6.23
N ILE A 119 -6.47 1.83 -6.85
CA ILE A 119 -6.83 1.17 -8.12
C ILE A 119 -5.90 1.63 -9.24
N ILE A 120 -5.63 2.93 -9.35
CA ILE A 120 -4.72 3.48 -10.36
C ILE A 120 -3.31 2.88 -10.19
N VAL A 121 -2.80 2.83 -8.97
CA VAL A 121 -1.49 2.23 -8.67
C VAL A 121 -1.47 0.75 -9.05
N ALA A 122 -2.49 -0.02 -8.67
CA ALA A 122 -2.60 -1.43 -9.00
C ALA A 122 -2.65 -1.65 -10.53
N LEU A 123 -3.41 -0.84 -11.26
CA LEU A 123 -3.53 -0.91 -12.71
C LEU A 123 -2.20 -0.60 -13.40
N ILE A 124 -1.47 0.44 -12.96
CA ILE A 124 -0.16 0.78 -13.54
C ILE A 124 0.84 -0.35 -13.32
N ILE A 125 0.91 -0.91 -12.10
CA ILE A 125 1.79 -2.05 -11.79
C ILE A 125 1.43 -3.27 -12.66
N TRP A 126 0.14 -3.51 -12.86
CA TRP A 126 -0.34 -4.60 -13.72
C TRP A 126 0.06 -4.38 -15.19
N LEU A 127 -0.17 -3.18 -15.74
CA LEU A 127 0.18 -2.82 -17.12
C LEU A 127 1.69 -2.91 -17.40
N MET A 128 2.54 -2.69 -16.40
CA MET A 128 4.00 -2.81 -16.52
C MET A 128 4.52 -4.26 -16.45
N GLY A 129 3.62 -5.25 -16.56
CA GLY A 129 3.96 -6.66 -16.63
C GLY A 129 3.87 -7.38 -15.28
N SER A 130 3.06 -6.87 -14.34
CA SER A 130 2.95 -7.33 -12.95
C SER A 130 4.22 -7.13 -12.11
N ALA A 131 4.11 -7.33 -10.79
CA ALA A 131 5.26 -7.27 -9.88
C ALA A 131 6.34 -8.33 -10.15
N HIS A 132 6.09 -9.28 -11.06
CA HIS A 132 7.03 -10.36 -11.41
C HIS A 132 8.05 -9.95 -12.49
N THR A 133 7.84 -8.83 -13.19
CA THR A 133 8.86 -8.24 -14.06
C THR A 133 9.69 -7.22 -13.30
N LEU A 134 10.96 -7.05 -13.68
CA LEU A 134 11.82 -6.01 -13.11
C LEU A 134 11.16 -4.62 -13.21
N LEU A 135 10.48 -4.34 -14.32
CA LEU A 135 9.81 -3.06 -14.54
C LEU A 135 8.64 -2.83 -13.58
N GLY A 136 7.75 -3.81 -13.40
CA GLY A 136 6.64 -3.71 -12.45
C GLY A 136 7.11 -3.71 -10.99
N PHE A 137 8.21 -4.41 -10.69
CA PHE A 137 8.86 -4.40 -9.39
C PHE A 137 9.42 -3.01 -9.04
N LEU A 138 10.17 -2.39 -9.97
CA LEU A 138 10.70 -1.03 -9.81
C LEU A 138 9.57 0.01 -9.72
N ALA A 139 8.53 -0.13 -10.53
CA ALA A 139 7.39 0.77 -10.52
C ALA A 139 6.72 0.82 -9.15
N ALA A 140 6.54 -0.33 -8.50
CA ALA A 140 5.93 -0.36 -7.18
C ALA A 140 6.80 0.27 -6.09
N GLY A 141 8.13 0.11 -6.17
CA GLY A 141 9.06 0.77 -5.27
C GLY A 141 8.94 2.30 -5.27
N ILE A 142 8.39 2.89 -6.34
CA ILE A 142 8.14 4.33 -6.48
C ILE A 142 6.67 4.67 -6.17
N LEU A 143 5.73 3.89 -6.70
CA LEU A 143 4.30 4.18 -6.61
C LEU A 143 3.75 4.03 -5.19
N TYR A 144 4.25 3.09 -4.39
CA TYR A 144 3.81 2.92 -3.00
C TYR A 144 4.18 4.12 -2.11
N PRO A 145 5.43 4.63 -2.11
CA PRO A 145 5.75 5.89 -1.44
C PRO A 145 4.88 7.07 -1.88
N ILE A 146 4.63 7.21 -3.19
CA ILE A 146 3.77 8.27 -3.73
C ILE A 146 2.34 8.12 -3.18
N LEU A 147 1.81 6.91 -3.14
CA LEU A 147 0.47 6.62 -2.62
C LEU A 147 0.37 7.02 -1.14
N VAL A 148 1.31 6.60 -0.30
CA VAL A 148 1.32 6.94 1.13
C VAL A 148 1.33 8.46 1.34
N ILE A 149 2.20 9.18 0.63
CA ILE A 149 2.28 10.64 0.73
C ILE A 149 0.99 11.30 0.22
N ALA A 150 0.43 10.81 -0.89
CA ALA A 150 -0.81 11.34 -1.45
C ALA A 150 -1.98 11.12 -0.47
N VAL A 151 -2.06 9.97 0.19
CA VAL A 151 -3.07 9.70 1.22
C VAL A 151 -2.97 10.69 2.37
N ALA A 152 -1.76 10.98 2.85
CA ALA A 152 -1.57 11.99 3.89
C ALA A 152 -2.10 13.38 3.46
N TYR A 153 -1.82 13.82 2.23
CA TYR A 153 -2.37 15.09 1.72
C TYR A 153 -3.89 15.05 1.46
N ILE A 154 -4.44 13.91 1.05
CA ILE A 154 -5.88 13.72 0.89
C ILE A 154 -6.59 13.84 2.26
N MET A 155 -5.99 13.29 3.32
CA MET A 155 -6.49 13.42 4.68
C MET A 155 -6.49 14.89 5.17
N GLU A 156 -5.56 15.71 4.67
CA GLU A 156 -5.52 17.16 4.88
C GLU A 156 -6.49 17.96 3.99
N GLY A 157 -7.32 17.28 3.19
CA GLY A 157 -8.36 17.89 2.35
C GLY A 157 -7.92 18.24 0.93
N ALA A 158 -6.75 17.76 0.46
CA ALA A 158 -6.36 17.93 -0.94
C ALA A 158 -7.18 17.01 -1.87
N SER A 159 -7.53 17.52 -3.05
CA SER A 159 -8.08 16.67 -4.12
C SER A 159 -7.04 15.67 -4.60
N LEU A 160 -7.48 14.53 -5.17
CA LEU A 160 -6.59 13.46 -5.64
C LEU A 160 -5.46 13.99 -6.53
N VAL A 161 -5.79 14.79 -7.55
CA VAL A 161 -4.80 15.35 -8.49
C VAL A 161 -3.78 16.23 -7.77
N ASN A 162 -4.25 17.11 -6.87
CA ASN A 162 -3.36 17.99 -6.13
C ASN A 162 -2.48 17.21 -5.14
N ALA A 163 -3.05 16.22 -4.46
CA ALA A 163 -2.34 15.34 -3.54
C ALA A 163 -1.25 14.53 -4.25
N THR A 164 -1.56 13.95 -5.42
CA THR A 164 -0.57 13.24 -6.24
C THR A 164 0.55 14.17 -6.70
N ASN A 165 0.23 15.38 -7.18
CA ASN A 165 1.24 16.36 -7.58
C ASN A 165 2.15 16.77 -6.41
N LYS A 166 1.56 17.03 -5.23
CA LYS A 166 2.33 17.31 -4.01
C LYS A 166 3.18 16.12 -3.59
N ALA A 167 2.66 14.90 -3.70
CA ALA A 167 3.39 13.69 -3.36
C ALA A 167 4.61 13.49 -4.26
N VAL A 168 4.44 13.61 -5.58
CA VAL A 168 5.54 13.55 -6.54
C VAL A 168 6.58 14.63 -6.25
N ASN A 169 6.15 15.87 -6.05
CA ASN A 169 7.06 16.99 -5.77
C ASN A 169 7.82 16.81 -4.45
N LYS A 170 7.16 16.33 -3.38
CA LYS A 170 7.82 16.04 -2.10
C LYS A 170 8.83 14.90 -2.26
N LEU A 171 8.49 13.82 -2.96
CA LEU A 171 9.41 12.72 -3.23
C LEU A 171 10.64 13.18 -4.03
N LEU A 172 10.43 13.98 -5.08
CA LEU A 172 11.52 14.58 -5.86
C LEU A 172 12.39 15.52 -5.04
N ASN A 173 11.81 16.26 -4.09
CA ASN A 173 12.59 17.10 -3.18
C ASN A 173 13.44 16.25 -2.22
N ILE A 174 12.90 15.17 -1.68
CA ILE A 174 13.67 14.21 -0.84
C ILE A 174 14.82 13.61 -1.65
N LEU A 175 14.57 13.22 -2.90
CA LEU A 175 15.58 12.73 -3.85
C LEU A 175 16.73 13.71 -4.07
N LYS A 176 16.43 15.00 -4.15
CA LYS A 176 17.45 16.05 -4.34
C LYS A 176 18.26 16.35 -3.07
N VAL A 177 17.62 16.25 -1.91
CA VAL A 177 18.19 16.71 -0.63
C VAL A 177 18.93 15.61 0.12
N ASP A 178 18.47 14.35 0.03
CA ASP A 178 19.02 13.23 0.80
C ASP A 178 18.91 11.92 0.00
N ALA A 179 19.97 11.60 -0.75
CA ALA A 179 20.05 10.39 -1.56
C ALA A 179 19.95 9.11 -0.72
N VAL A 180 20.43 9.13 0.54
CA VAL A 180 20.36 7.99 1.46
C VAL A 180 18.93 7.76 1.92
N ALA A 181 18.21 8.82 2.29
CA ALA A 181 16.79 8.70 2.63
C ALA A 181 15.96 8.17 1.45
N SER A 182 16.33 8.55 0.23
CA SER A 182 15.69 8.07 -0.98
C SER A 182 15.96 6.59 -1.25
N ALA A 183 17.21 6.16 -1.04
CA ALA A 183 17.57 4.74 -1.09
C ALA A 183 16.78 3.94 -0.04
N ILE A 184 16.61 4.45 1.18
CA ILE A 184 15.81 3.81 2.23
C ILE A 184 14.34 3.68 1.78
N ILE A 185 13.72 4.76 1.31
CA ILE A 185 12.32 4.75 0.83
C ILE A 185 12.15 3.73 -0.30
N PHE A 186 13.08 3.74 -1.24
CA PHE A 186 13.04 2.86 -2.40
C PHE A 186 13.25 1.39 -2.02
N ILE A 187 14.23 1.09 -1.16
CA ILE A 187 14.48 -0.27 -0.66
C ILE A 187 13.25 -0.78 0.11
N LEU A 188 12.69 0.02 1.01
CA LEU A 188 11.47 -0.37 1.74
C LEU A 188 10.30 -0.60 0.78
N GLY A 189 10.13 0.27 -0.22
CA GLY A 189 9.14 0.10 -1.28
C GLY A 189 9.34 -1.19 -2.10
N LEU A 190 10.58 -1.53 -2.45
CA LEU A 190 10.89 -2.77 -3.18
C LEU A 190 10.65 -4.01 -2.33
N VAL A 191 11.10 -3.99 -1.07
CA VAL A 191 10.99 -5.15 -0.17
C VAL A 191 9.53 -5.45 0.17
N SER A 192 8.66 -4.44 0.20
CA SER A 192 7.21 -4.59 0.38
C SER A 192 6.50 -5.42 -0.68
N LYS A 193 7.16 -5.76 -1.79
CA LYS A 193 6.62 -6.70 -2.77
C LYS A 193 6.70 -8.17 -2.37
N VAL A 194 7.54 -8.51 -1.40
CA VAL A 194 7.56 -9.86 -0.86
C VAL A 194 6.44 -9.93 0.18
N ALA A 195 5.38 -10.69 -0.09
CA ALA A 195 4.15 -10.70 0.72
C ALA A 195 4.38 -10.83 2.25
N ILE A 196 5.35 -11.65 2.66
CA ILE A 196 5.69 -11.81 4.09
C ILE A 196 6.44 -10.59 4.64
N LEU A 197 7.31 -9.97 3.84
CA LEU A 197 8.04 -8.77 4.25
C LEU A 197 7.16 -7.53 4.22
N ASP A 198 6.07 -7.55 3.45
CA ASP A 198 5.10 -6.46 3.38
C ASP A 198 4.49 -6.15 4.76
N LEU A 199 4.25 -7.19 5.57
CA LEU A 199 3.81 -7.09 6.97
C LEU A 199 4.62 -6.10 7.81
N PHE A 200 5.91 -5.93 7.51
CA PHE A 200 6.82 -5.08 8.27
C PHE A 200 7.23 -3.83 7.49
N THR A 201 7.41 -3.95 6.19
CA THR A 201 7.98 -2.88 5.36
C THR A 201 6.98 -1.79 5.01
N LEU A 202 5.71 -2.10 4.72
CA LEU A 202 4.71 -1.06 4.48
C LEU A 202 4.41 -0.21 5.73
N PRO A 203 4.25 -0.80 6.94
CA PRO A 203 4.06 0.01 8.14
C PRO A 203 5.29 0.84 8.49
N LEU A 204 6.50 0.30 8.32
CA LEU A 204 7.74 1.06 8.52
C LEU A 204 7.89 2.19 7.49
N LEU A 205 7.60 1.93 6.22
CA LEU A 205 7.60 2.93 5.15
C LEU A 205 6.58 4.02 5.46
N THR A 206 5.37 3.65 5.87
CA THR A 206 4.30 4.59 6.19
C THR A 206 4.66 5.47 7.38
N LEU A 207 5.21 4.87 8.44
CA LEU A 207 5.69 5.61 9.60
C LEU A 207 6.83 6.59 9.22
N TYR A 208 7.78 6.15 8.41
CA TYR A 208 8.91 6.97 7.97
C TYR A 208 8.46 8.14 7.10
N LEU A 209 7.57 7.91 6.14
CA LEU A 209 7.04 8.96 5.26
C LEU A 209 6.16 9.96 6.04
N THR A 210 5.33 9.47 6.96
CA THR A 210 4.51 10.34 7.82
C THR A 210 5.39 11.25 8.68
N TYR A 211 6.51 10.72 9.18
CA TYR A 211 7.49 11.49 9.94
C TYR A 211 8.18 12.57 9.09
N ILE A 212 8.55 12.25 7.85
CA ILE A 212 9.13 13.22 6.90
C ILE A 212 8.13 14.33 6.53
N LEU A 213 6.84 14.02 6.46
CA LEU A 213 5.82 15.01 6.09
C LEU A 213 5.56 16.04 7.19
N ARG A 214 5.75 15.69 8.46
CA ARG A 214 5.60 16.63 9.59
C ARG A 214 6.82 17.54 9.84
N LYS A 215 7.90 17.38 9.06
CA LYS A 215 9.08 18.26 9.08
C LYS A 215 9.23 19.04 7.78
#